data_AF-A0A094DDU7-F1
#
_entry.id   AF-A0A094DDU7-F1
#
_cell.length_a   1.000
_cell.length_b   1.000
_cell.length_c   1.000
_cell.angle_alpha   90.00
_cell.angle_beta   90.00
_cell.angle_gamma   90.00
#
_symmetry.space_group_name_H-M   'P 1'
#
loop_
_entity.id
_entity.type
_entity.pdbx_description
1 polymer ?
#
loop_
_entity_poly.entity_id
_entity_poly.type
_entity_poly.pdbx_seq_one_letter_code
_entity_poly.pdbx_strand_id
1 'polypeptide(L)'
;MTRYRSRSGYRYSVVTYTLATRKHNQPLYPSISPSNTAKLSSPLLLPRTISYDGSSNPPRRGDAYRNMSEEKTGRRRRSSSLLYQEPPESIEHMSDQAALPNLNANWVNAKGAWTIHIVIIACLKIFYDIIPGVSQETSWTLTNISYMFGSYLMFHWVRGVPFEFNSGAYDNLNMWEQIDNGDQYTPAKKFLLSVPIVLFLLSTHYTHYDFTYFTINFLAVLAVVVPKLPSSHRMRVGLFSGAPEDR
;
A
#
# COMPACT_ATOMS: atom_id res chain seq x y z
N MET A 1 47.94 59.80 -10.38
CA MET A 1 48.37 59.66 -11.78
C MET A 1 48.70 58.17 -12.02
N THR A 2 47.82 57.43 -12.72
CA THR A 2 48.11 56.16 -13.46
C THR A 2 48.49 54.93 -12.58
N ARG A 3 48.07 53.66 -12.72
CA ARG A 3 47.49 52.84 -13.81
C ARG A 3 46.99 51.49 -13.23
N TYR A 4 46.02 50.89 -13.94
CA TYR A 4 45.54 49.50 -13.93
C TYR A 4 46.58 48.37 -13.71
N ARG A 5 46.20 47.25 -13.05
CA ARG A 5 46.32 45.89 -13.63
C ARG A 5 45.52 44.80 -12.86
N SER A 6 44.71 44.07 -13.63
CA SER A 6 44.03 42.81 -13.30
C SER A 6 45.00 41.62 -13.29
N ARG A 7 44.71 40.57 -12.48
CA ARG A 7 44.74 39.16 -12.93
C ARG A 7 44.11 38.19 -11.93
N SER A 8 43.18 37.39 -12.46
CA SER A 8 42.58 36.17 -11.89
C SER A 8 43.62 35.04 -11.76
N GLY A 9 43.48 34.19 -10.75
CA GLY A 9 44.26 32.98 -10.55
C GLY A 9 43.47 31.90 -9.81
N TYR A 10 43.03 30.87 -10.54
CA TYR A 10 42.40 29.66 -10.03
C TYR A 10 43.40 28.84 -9.18
N ARG A 11 43.00 28.38 -8.00
CA ARG A 11 43.77 27.44 -7.17
C ARG A 11 43.19 26.03 -7.30
N TYR A 12 44.00 25.10 -7.81
CA TYR A 12 43.76 23.66 -7.70
C TYR A 12 44.34 23.18 -6.37
N SER A 13 43.52 22.54 -5.53
CA SER A 13 43.99 21.85 -4.32
C SER A 13 44.27 20.39 -4.65
N VAL A 14 45.54 20.01 -4.63
CA VAL A 14 45.99 18.62 -4.68
C VAL A 14 45.86 18.05 -3.27
N VAL A 15 44.98 17.06 -3.08
CA VAL A 15 44.87 16.32 -1.82
C VAL A 15 45.66 15.02 -1.97
N THR A 16 46.76 14.93 -1.23
CA THR A 16 47.64 13.76 -1.13
C THR A 16 46.98 12.68 -0.27
N TYR A 17 46.97 11.43 -0.73
CA TYR A 17 46.55 10.28 0.07
C TYR A 17 47.75 9.74 0.87
N THR A 18 47.65 9.74 2.20
CA THR A 18 48.61 9.07 3.07
C THR A 18 48.10 7.67 3.39
N LEU A 19 48.83 6.63 2.94
CA LEU A 19 48.62 5.24 3.36
C LEU A 19 49.07 5.05 4.81
N ALA A 20 48.16 4.62 5.69
CA ALA A 20 48.48 4.18 7.04
C ALA A 20 48.49 2.65 7.10
N THR A 21 49.62 2.10 7.53
CA THR A 21 49.95 0.68 7.62
C THR A 21 49.25 -0.03 8.80
N ARG A 22 48.77 -1.25 8.52
CA ARG A 22 48.13 -2.20 9.42
C ARG A 22 49.11 -2.74 10.48
N LYS A 23 48.75 -2.68 11.77
CA LYS A 23 49.35 -3.51 12.84
C LYS A 23 48.28 -4.38 13.50
N HIS A 24 48.57 -5.67 13.59
CA HIS A 24 47.79 -6.71 14.25
C HIS A 24 48.15 -6.73 15.75
N ASN A 25 47.16 -6.76 16.66
CA ASN A 25 47.30 -7.44 17.96
C ASN A 25 45.93 -7.67 18.66
N GLN A 26 45.60 -8.95 18.79
CA GLN A 26 44.80 -9.70 19.79
C GLN A 26 43.35 -9.28 20.20
N PRO A 27 42.45 -10.28 20.40
CA PRO A 27 41.04 -10.04 20.73
C PRO A 27 40.82 -9.79 22.24
N LEU A 28 40.06 -8.75 22.57
CA LEU A 28 39.51 -8.54 23.90
C LEU A 28 38.24 -9.41 24.08
N TYR A 29 38.24 -10.27 25.11
CA TYR A 29 37.02 -10.87 25.64
C TYR A 29 36.27 -9.84 26.50
N PRO A 30 34.94 -9.70 26.39
CA PRO A 30 34.17 -8.87 27.30
C PRO A 30 33.96 -9.55 28.65
N SER A 31 34.25 -8.80 29.72
CA SER A 31 34.04 -9.16 31.13
C SER A 31 32.55 -9.20 31.48
N ILE A 32 32.11 -10.33 32.06
CA ILE A 32 30.78 -10.50 32.64
C ILE A 32 30.83 -9.95 34.08
N SER A 33 30.00 -8.96 34.38
CA SER A 33 29.61 -8.64 35.77
C SER A 33 28.14 -8.99 35.97
N PRO A 34 27.77 -9.62 37.10
CA PRO A 34 26.42 -10.12 37.33
C PRO A 34 25.58 -9.08 38.08
N SER A 35 24.39 -8.76 37.57
CA SER A 35 23.35 -8.14 38.40
C SER A 35 21.96 -8.33 37.81
N ASN A 36 21.06 -8.76 38.69
CA ASN A 36 19.60 -8.80 38.60
C ASN A 36 18.96 -10.09 38.03
N THR A 37 18.87 -11.07 38.93
CA THR A 37 17.77 -12.03 39.03
C THR A 37 16.42 -11.29 39.12
N ALA A 38 15.75 -11.12 37.98
CA ALA A 38 14.32 -10.86 37.93
C ALA A 38 13.58 -12.20 37.79
N LYS A 39 12.67 -12.44 38.74
CA LYS A 39 11.87 -13.64 38.93
C LYS A 39 11.04 -13.95 37.67
N LEU A 40 11.22 -15.17 37.13
CA LEU A 40 10.28 -15.80 36.20
C LEU A 40 9.00 -16.13 36.97
N SER A 41 7.98 -15.29 36.85
CA SER A 41 6.63 -15.62 37.31
C SER A 41 5.87 -16.22 36.14
N SER A 42 5.72 -17.54 36.14
CA SER A 42 4.78 -18.25 35.25
C SER A 42 3.35 -17.98 35.74
N PRO A 43 2.42 -17.47 34.91
CA PRO A 43 1.02 -17.59 35.25
C PRO A 43 0.59 -19.04 34.99
N LEU A 44 0.39 -19.78 36.07
CA LEU A 44 -0.33 -21.04 36.11
C LEU A 44 -1.69 -20.87 35.43
N LEU A 45 -1.85 -21.45 34.23
CA LEU A 45 -3.17 -21.70 33.65
C LEU A 45 -3.82 -22.82 34.46
N LEU A 46 -4.66 -22.43 35.43
CA LEU A 46 -5.65 -23.31 36.03
C LEU A 46 -6.63 -23.77 34.93
N PRO A 47 -6.86 -25.09 34.75
CA PRO A 47 -7.99 -25.55 33.96
C PRO A 47 -9.28 -25.13 34.68
N ARG A 48 -10.08 -24.28 34.03
CA ARG A 48 -11.44 -24.01 34.48
C ARG A 48 -12.25 -25.27 34.21
N THR A 49 -12.47 -26.08 35.23
CA THR A 49 -13.38 -27.22 35.18
C THR A 49 -14.79 -26.70 34.88
N ILE A 50 -15.29 -26.98 33.67
CA ILE A 50 -16.70 -26.80 33.33
C ILE A 50 -17.43 -27.99 33.96
N SER A 51 -18.16 -27.74 35.04
CA SER A 51 -19.12 -28.69 35.59
C SER A 51 -20.33 -28.75 34.66
N TYR A 52 -20.58 -29.90 34.04
CA TYR A 52 -21.88 -30.20 33.42
C TYR A 52 -22.87 -30.55 34.52
N ASP A 53 -23.86 -29.70 34.78
CA ASP A 53 -25.06 -30.10 35.50
C ASP A 53 -25.95 -30.89 34.53
N GLY A 54 -25.92 -32.21 34.67
CA GLY A 54 -26.80 -33.13 33.98
C GLY A 54 -28.16 -33.18 34.64
N SER A 55 -29.02 -32.20 34.35
CA SER A 55 -30.46 -32.28 34.64
C SER A 55 -31.23 -32.53 33.35
N SER A 56 -31.45 -33.81 33.06
CA SER A 56 -32.33 -34.27 31.99
C SER A 56 -33.78 -34.21 32.44
N ASN A 57 -34.55 -33.23 31.95
CA ASN A 57 -36.01 -33.28 32.01
C ASN A 57 -36.57 -33.74 30.65
N PRO A 58 -37.51 -34.71 30.61
CA PRO A 58 -38.05 -35.26 29.37
C PRO A 58 -38.97 -34.25 28.66
N PRO A 59 -39.13 -34.32 27.32
CA PRO A 59 -39.97 -33.39 26.59
C PRO A 59 -41.44 -33.67 26.85
N ARG A 60 -42.16 -32.62 27.26
CA ARG A 60 -43.62 -32.65 27.44
C ARG A 60 -44.30 -32.52 26.09
N ARG A 61 -45.02 -33.57 25.70
CA ARG A 61 -45.85 -33.67 24.50
C ARG A 61 -47.04 -32.70 24.61
N GLY A 62 -47.24 -31.85 23.61
CA GLY A 62 -48.36 -30.93 23.56
C GLY A 62 -48.52 -30.32 22.17
N ASP A 63 -49.44 -30.88 21.39
CA ASP A 63 -49.88 -30.38 20.10
C ASP A 63 -50.53 -29.00 20.24
N ALA A 64 -50.07 -28.04 19.43
CA ALA A 64 -50.84 -26.86 19.06
C ALA A 64 -50.31 -26.29 17.74
N TYR A 65 -50.79 -26.84 16.62
CA TYR A 65 -50.82 -26.11 15.36
C TYR A 65 -51.73 -24.89 15.55
N ARG A 66 -51.12 -23.74 15.78
CA ARG A 66 -51.81 -22.45 15.72
C ARG A 66 -51.07 -21.57 14.74
N ASN A 67 -51.67 -21.47 13.55
CA ASN A 67 -51.42 -20.46 12.54
C ASN A 67 -51.27 -19.10 13.22
N MET A 68 -50.04 -18.60 13.26
CA MET A 68 -49.78 -17.20 13.49
C MET A 68 -49.05 -16.71 12.25
N SER A 69 -49.77 -15.87 11.51
CA SER A 69 -49.37 -15.15 10.30
C SER A 69 -47.88 -14.83 10.27
N GLU A 70 -47.25 -15.22 9.17
CA GLU A 70 -45.94 -14.75 8.71
C GLU A 70 -46.02 -13.23 8.53
N GLU A 71 -45.87 -12.49 9.63
CA GLU A 71 -45.59 -11.07 9.56
C GLU A 71 -44.16 -10.98 9.02
N LYS A 72 -44.06 -10.85 7.69
CA LYS A 72 -42.84 -10.42 6.99
C LYS A 72 -42.46 -9.06 7.56
N THR A 73 -41.76 -9.09 8.69
CA THR A 73 -40.90 -8.03 9.15
C THR A 73 -39.94 -7.81 8.00
N GLY A 74 -40.26 -6.83 7.15
CA GLY A 74 -39.40 -6.44 6.05
C GLY A 74 -38.03 -6.21 6.67
N ARG A 75 -37.06 -7.09 6.35
CA ARG A 75 -35.66 -6.90 6.73
C ARG A 75 -35.35 -5.48 6.29
N ARG A 76 -35.26 -4.58 7.28
CA ARG A 76 -34.93 -3.18 7.05
C ARG A 76 -33.65 -3.22 6.23
N ARG A 77 -33.77 -2.87 4.95
CA ARG A 77 -32.69 -2.89 3.97
C ARG A 77 -31.60 -1.99 4.56
N ARG A 78 -30.62 -2.61 5.22
CA ARG A 78 -29.54 -1.91 5.92
C ARG A 78 -28.89 -1.05 4.86
N SER A 79 -28.96 0.27 5.01
CA SER A 79 -28.43 1.21 4.02
C SER A 79 -27.05 0.74 3.62
N SER A 80 -26.90 0.27 2.38
CA SER A 80 -25.65 -0.29 1.90
C SER A 80 -24.65 0.84 1.90
N SER A 81 -23.72 0.81 2.86
CA SER A 81 -22.63 1.78 2.90
C SER A 81 -21.88 1.64 1.58
N LEU A 82 -21.81 2.73 0.81
CA LEU A 82 -21.02 2.79 -0.42
C LEU A 82 -19.54 2.49 -0.14
N LEU A 83 -19.12 2.64 1.10
CA LEU A 83 -17.81 2.29 1.59
C LEU A 83 -17.88 1.04 2.48
N TYR A 84 -17.16 0.00 2.08
CA TYR A 84 -16.92 -1.20 2.87
C TYR A 84 -15.49 -1.16 3.40
N GLN A 85 -15.32 -1.49 4.68
CA GLN A 85 -14.00 -1.69 5.28
C GLN A 85 -13.75 -3.20 5.33
N GLU A 86 -12.70 -3.68 4.65
CA GLU A 86 -12.29 -5.08 4.76
C GLU A 86 -11.88 -5.37 6.20
N PRO A 87 -12.35 -6.47 6.82
CA PRO A 87 -11.89 -6.92 8.12
C PRO A 87 -10.35 -7.04 8.19
N PRO A 88 -9.76 -6.93 9.39
CA PRO A 88 -8.36 -7.29 9.55
C PRO A 88 -8.14 -8.76 9.17
N GLU A 89 -6.97 -9.09 8.62
CA GLU A 89 -6.63 -10.49 8.29
C GLU A 89 -6.65 -11.37 9.54
N SER A 90 -6.97 -12.65 9.35
CA SER A 90 -6.85 -13.64 10.42
C SER A 90 -5.40 -13.80 10.85
N ILE A 91 -5.18 -14.25 12.09
CA ILE A 91 -3.84 -14.54 12.60
C ILE A 91 -3.11 -15.61 11.75
N GLU A 92 -3.86 -16.53 11.15
CA GLU A 92 -3.34 -17.56 10.26
C GLU A 92 -2.83 -16.93 8.96
N HIS A 93 -3.64 -16.09 8.32
CA HIS A 93 -3.22 -15.35 7.12
C HIS A 93 -2.02 -14.45 7.40
N MET A 94 -1.99 -13.77 8.54
CA MET A 94 -0.83 -12.96 8.93
C MET A 94 0.44 -13.81 9.11
N SER A 95 0.30 -15.00 9.72
CA SER A 95 1.40 -15.96 9.87
C SER A 95 1.89 -16.45 8.51
N ASP A 96 0.98 -16.78 7.60
CA ASP A 96 1.31 -17.25 6.26
C ASP A 96 2.00 -16.15 5.42
N GLN A 97 1.52 -14.90 5.51
CA GLN A 97 2.17 -13.74 4.88
C GLN A 97 3.57 -13.47 5.44
N ALA A 98 3.82 -13.78 6.72
CA ALA A 98 5.11 -13.60 7.36
C ALA A 98 6.09 -14.76 7.09
N ALA A 99 5.59 -15.93 6.69
CA ALA A 99 6.39 -17.13 6.50
C ALA A 99 7.30 -17.05 5.26
N LEU A 100 6.84 -16.37 4.19
CA LEU A 100 7.55 -16.29 2.92
C LEU A 100 7.57 -14.87 2.33
N PRO A 101 8.62 -14.50 1.59
CA PRO A 101 8.68 -13.19 0.93
C PRO A 101 7.65 -13.08 -0.21
N ASN A 102 6.90 -11.98 -0.25
CA ASN A 102 5.91 -11.74 -1.31
C ASN A 102 6.53 -11.30 -2.64
N LEU A 103 6.87 -12.26 -3.50
CA LEU A 103 7.45 -11.99 -4.82
C LEU A 103 6.54 -11.16 -5.75
N ASN A 104 5.22 -11.18 -5.53
CA ASN A 104 4.25 -10.39 -6.32
C ASN A 104 4.43 -8.87 -6.13
N ALA A 105 4.93 -8.45 -4.97
CA ALA A 105 5.15 -7.04 -4.66
C ALA A 105 6.63 -6.65 -4.51
N ASN A 106 7.52 -7.62 -4.26
CA ASN A 106 8.94 -7.36 -3.99
C ASN A 106 9.68 -6.66 -5.14
N TRP A 107 9.26 -6.89 -6.38
CA TRP A 107 9.91 -6.28 -7.55
C TRP A 107 9.84 -4.75 -7.53
N VAL A 108 8.86 -4.15 -6.84
CA VAL A 108 8.70 -2.69 -6.70
C VAL A 108 9.92 -2.04 -6.01
N ASN A 109 10.65 -2.80 -5.20
CA ASN A 109 11.86 -2.31 -4.53
C ASN A 109 13.10 -2.28 -5.45
N ALA A 110 13.02 -2.84 -6.66
CA ALA A 110 14.13 -2.79 -7.61
C ALA A 110 14.23 -1.40 -8.28
N LYS A 111 15.46 -0.89 -8.47
CA LYS A 111 15.68 0.41 -9.12
C LYS A 111 15.07 0.49 -10.53
N GLY A 112 15.13 -0.60 -11.29
CA GLY A 112 14.51 -0.67 -12.62
C GLY A 112 13.00 -0.49 -12.59
N ALA A 113 12.34 -0.97 -11.53
CA ALA A 113 10.91 -0.76 -11.32
C ALA A 113 10.56 0.72 -11.09
N TRP A 114 11.49 1.55 -10.62
CA TRP A 114 11.24 2.99 -10.45
C TRP A 114 11.45 3.71 -11.79
N THR A 115 12.52 3.34 -12.50
CA THR A 115 12.83 3.89 -13.81
C THR A 115 11.71 3.65 -14.82
N ILE A 116 11.04 2.49 -14.78
CA ILE A 116 9.99 2.17 -15.75
C ILE A 116 8.81 3.16 -15.70
N HIS A 117 8.50 3.75 -14.55
CA HIS A 117 7.45 4.78 -14.47
C HIS A 117 7.80 6.02 -15.30
N ILE A 118 9.06 6.45 -15.24
CA ILE A 118 9.55 7.59 -16.04
C ILE A 118 9.51 7.25 -17.53
N VAL A 119 9.93 6.02 -17.89
CA VAL A 119 9.91 5.53 -19.27
C VAL A 119 8.47 5.47 -19.80
N ILE A 120 7.54 4.90 -19.05
CA ILE A 120 6.12 4.81 -19.44
C ILE A 120 5.53 6.21 -19.67
N ILE A 121 5.79 7.16 -18.76
CA ILE A 121 5.32 8.55 -18.92
C ILE A 121 5.90 9.18 -20.18
N ALA A 122 7.20 9.02 -20.42
CA ALA A 122 7.85 9.55 -21.62
C ALA A 122 7.30 8.90 -22.90
N CYS A 123 7.08 7.59 -22.90
CA CYS A 123 6.49 6.86 -24.03
C CYS A 123 5.05 7.31 -24.30
N LEU A 124 4.21 7.45 -23.27
CA LEU A 124 2.86 7.99 -23.41
C LEU A 124 2.87 9.41 -23.97
N LYS A 125 3.78 10.26 -23.48
CA LYS A 125 3.90 11.64 -23.97
C LYS A 125 4.29 11.67 -25.44
N ILE A 126 5.31 10.93 -25.84
CA ILE A 126 5.74 10.81 -27.24
C ILE A 126 4.60 10.27 -28.11
N PHE A 127 3.89 9.24 -27.62
CA PHE A 127 2.78 8.65 -28.34
C PHE A 127 1.68 9.66 -28.66
N TYR A 128 1.23 10.45 -27.66
CA TYR A 128 0.17 11.44 -27.88
C TYR A 128 0.64 12.66 -28.69
N ASP A 129 1.91 13.04 -28.60
CA ASP A 129 2.47 14.18 -29.35
C ASP A 129 2.55 13.93 -30.85
N ILE A 130 2.68 12.66 -31.26
CA ILE A 130 2.79 12.29 -32.68
C ILE A 130 1.41 12.31 -33.36
N ILE A 131 0.31 12.30 -32.59
CA ILE A 131 -1.05 12.24 -33.16
C ILE A 131 -1.40 13.61 -33.79
N PRO A 132 -1.67 13.67 -35.11
CA PRO A 132 -2.02 14.93 -35.76
C PRO A 132 -3.32 15.51 -35.21
N GLY A 133 -3.33 16.81 -34.93
CA GLY A 133 -4.51 17.53 -34.41
C GLY A 133 -4.67 17.49 -32.89
N VAL A 134 -3.82 16.77 -32.16
CA VAL A 134 -3.79 16.82 -30.68
C VAL A 134 -2.98 18.04 -30.25
N SER A 135 -3.58 18.91 -29.43
CA SER A 135 -2.88 20.05 -28.86
C SER A 135 -1.89 19.63 -27.78
N GLN A 136 -0.93 20.50 -27.44
CA GLN A 136 0.04 20.20 -26.40
C GLN A 136 -0.61 19.98 -25.03
N GLU A 137 -1.62 20.77 -24.68
CA GLU A 137 -2.40 20.66 -23.43
C GLU A 137 -3.18 19.34 -23.38
N THR A 138 -3.79 18.97 -24.51
CA THR A 138 -4.52 17.71 -24.64
C THR A 138 -3.58 16.52 -24.49
N SER A 139 -2.39 16.57 -25.09
CA SER A 139 -1.38 15.49 -24.98
C SER A 139 -0.93 15.26 -23.53
N TRP A 140 -0.72 16.33 -22.75
CA TRP A 140 -0.36 16.24 -21.34
C TRP A 140 -1.48 15.66 -20.49
N THR A 141 -2.72 16.10 -20.75
CA THR A 141 -3.91 15.58 -20.07
C THR A 141 -4.13 14.09 -20.37
N LEU A 142 -4.01 13.68 -21.63
CA LEU A 142 -4.09 12.27 -22.03
C LEU A 142 -2.98 11.43 -21.40
N THR A 143 -1.74 11.94 -21.37
CA THR A 143 -0.61 11.30 -20.70
C THR A 143 -0.90 11.08 -19.21
N ASN A 144 -1.39 12.11 -18.53
CA ASN A 144 -1.72 12.06 -17.12
C ASN A 144 -2.84 11.03 -16.85
N ILE A 145 -3.97 11.13 -17.55
CA ILE A 145 -5.11 10.21 -17.38
C ILE A 145 -4.71 8.76 -17.65
N SER A 146 -3.98 8.49 -18.74
CA SER A 146 -3.57 7.12 -19.10
C SER A 146 -2.62 6.52 -18.06
N TYR A 147 -1.68 7.32 -17.55
CA TYR A 147 -0.81 6.88 -16.45
C TYR A 147 -1.61 6.62 -15.16
N MET A 148 -2.56 7.50 -14.80
CA MET A 148 -3.43 7.31 -13.63
C MET A 148 -4.27 6.04 -13.75
N PHE A 149 -4.85 5.80 -14.93
CA PHE A 149 -5.66 4.62 -15.20
C PHE A 149 -4.82 3.34 -15.07
N GLY A 150 -3.65 3.28 -15.71
CA GLY A 150 -2.74 2.13 -15.60
C GLY A 150 -2.27 1.90 -14.16
N SER A 151 -1.92 2.97 -13.44
CA SER A 151 -1.52 2.90 -12.03
C SER A 151 -2.67 2.40 -11.14
N TYR A 152 -3.89 2.88 -11.36
CA TYR A 152 -5.07 2.42 -10.62
C TYR A 152 -5.31 0.92 -10.83
N LEU A 153 -5.30 0.48 -12.10
CA LEU A 153 -5.51 -0.92 -12.44
C LEU A 153 -4.48 -1.81 -11.72
N MET A 154 -3.20 -1.46 -11.86
CA MET A 154 -2.11 -2.26 -11.32
C MET A 154 -2.08 -2.29 -9.79
N PHE A 155 -2.23 -1.15 -9.13
CA PHE A 155 -2.01 -1.05 -7.69
C PHE A 155 -3.28 -1.19 -6.82
N HIS A 156 -4.46 -0.92 -7.37
CA HIS A 156 -5.71 -0.88 -6.59
C HIS A 156 -6.78 -1.84 -7.07
N TRP A 157 -6.81 -2.18 -8.36
CA TRP A 157 -7.78 -3.12 -8.90
C TRP A 157 -7.32 -4.58 -8.82
N VAL A 158 -6.07 -4.86 -9.22
CA VAL A 158 -5.49 -6.20 -9.16
C VAL A 158 -5.32 -6.63 -7.70
N ARG A 159 -5.89 -7.78 -7.35
CA ARG A 159 -5.89 -8.41 -6.01
C ARG A 159 -5.33 -9.82 -6.06
N GLY A 160 -4.88 -10.32 -4.92
CA GLY A 160 -4.31 -11.65 -4.79
C GLY A 160 -2.89 -11.76 -5.35
N VAL A 161 -2.42 -13.00 -5.47
CA VAL A 161 -1.13 -13.37 -6.06
C VAL A 161 -1.36 -14.39 -7.18
N PRO A 162 -0.55 -14.40 -8.25
CA PRO A 162 -0.77 -15.28 -9.40
C PRO A 162 -0.58 -16.78 -9.11
N PHE A 163 0.05 -17.13 -7.98
CA PHE A 163 0.29 -18.51 -7.56
C PHE A 163 -0.03 -18.72 -6.08
N GLU A 164 -0.77 -19.78 -5.77
CA GLU A 164 -1.32 -20.06 -4.45
C GLU A 164 -0.37 -20.89 -3.59
N PHE A 165 0.61 -20.23 -2.96
CA PHE A 165 1.53 -20.86 -2.02
C PHE A 165 1.25 -20.49 -0.55
N ASN A 166 0.31 -19.56 -0.31
CA ASN A 166 0.01 -18.99 1.01
C ASN A 166 -1.47 -19.18 1.40
N SER A 167 -2.12 -20.26 0.93
CA SER A 167 -3.50 -20.61 1.32
C SER A 167 -4.53 -19.46 1.17
N GLY A 168 -4.43 -18.64 0.13
CA GLY A 168 -5.32 -17.48 -0.07
C GLY A 168 -5.03 -16.25 0.80
N ALA A 169 -3.91 -16.21 1.54
CA ALA A 169 -3.61 -15.13 2.49
C ALA A 169 -3.51 -13.72 1.88
N TYR A 170 -3.42 -13.59 0.55
CA TYR A 170 -3.35 -12.30 -0.15
C TYR A 170 -4.62 -11.96 -0.96
N ASP A 171 -5.64 -12.82 -0.97
CA ASP A 171 -6.79 -12.71 -1.89
C ASP A 171 -7.59 -11.42 -1.70
N ASN A 172 -7.64 -10.92 -0.46
CA ASN A 172 -8.35 -9.70 -0.11
C ASN A 172 -7.49 -8.43 -0.25
N LEU A 173 -6.20 -8.57 -0.55
CA LEU A 173 -5.24 -7.48 -0.62
C LEU A 173 -4.94 -7.09 -2.07
N ASN A 174 -5.06 -5.80 -2.37
CA ASN A 174 -4.56 -5.26 -3.64
C ASN A 174 -3.04 -5.14 -3.62
N MET A 175 -2.44 -4.95 -4.79
CA MET A 175 -0.98 -4.88 -4.89
C MET A 175 -0.38 -3.74 -4.03
N TRP A 176 -1.05 -2.58 -3.89
CA TRP A 176 -0.57 -1.51 -3.02
C TRP A 176 -0.46 -1.92 -1.55
N GLU A 177 -1.45 -2.65 -1.06
CA GLU A 177 -1.51 -3.16 0.31
C GLU A 177 -0.48 -4.26 0.55
N GLN A 178 -0.13 -5.02 -0.48
CA GLN A 178 0.88 -6.07 -0.44
C GLN A 178 2.33 -5.55 -0.37
N ILE A 179 2.62 -4.35 -0.90
CA ILE A 179 3.98 -3.79 -0.90
C ILE A 179 4.49 -3.63 0.53
N ASP A 180 5.73 -4.10 0.73
CA ASP A 180 6.46 -4.04 2.00
C ASP A 180 5.66 -4.58 3.18
N ASN A 181 4.93 -5.68 2.98
CA ASN A 181 4.08 -6.31 3.99
C ASN A 181 3.03 -5.38 4.60
N GLY A 182 2.59 -4.37 3.83
CA GLY A 182 1.62 -3.38 4.29
C GLY A 182 2.23 -2.18 5.02
N ASP A 183 3.54 -2.16 5.27
CA ASP A 183 4.23 -1.05 5.93
C ASP A 183 4.01 0.26 5.17
N GLN A 184 3.68 1.31 5.90
CA GLN A 184 3.41 2.63 5.33
C GLN A 184 4.71 3.44 5.24
N TYR A 185 4.73 4.44 4.35
CA TYR A 185 5.84 5.39 4.24
C TYR A 185 7.22 4.80 3.93
N THR A 186 7.28 3.60 3.36
CA THR A 186 8.51 3.00 2.84
C THR A 186 9.05 3.79 1.64
N PRO A 187 10.34 3.65 1.27
CA PRO A 187 10.90 4.34 0.11
C PRO A 187 10.12 4.07 -1.18
N ALA A 188 9.74 2.80 -1.42
CA ALA A 188 8.93 2.39 -2.56
C ALA A 188 7.56 3.08 -2.57
N LYS A 189 6.81 3.03 -1.47
CA LYS A 189 5.49 3.67 -1.39
C LYS A 189 5.58 5.19 -1.53
N LYS A 190 6.61 5.82 -0.95
CA LYS A 190 6.85 7.27 -1.13
C LYS A 190 7.10 7.64 -2.58
N PHE A 191 7.92 6.85 -3.28
CA PHE A 191 8.16 7.04 -4.70
C PHE A 191 6.87 6.85 -5.53
N LEU A 192 6.18 5.72 -5.35
CA LEU A 192 4.96 5.42 -6.10
C LEU A 192 3.79 6.38 -5.79
N LEU A 193 3.76 6.98 -4.61
CA LEU A 193 2.85 8.06 -4.24
C LEU A 193 3.24 9.38 -4.92
N SER A 194 4.54 9.68 -5.03
CA SER A 194 5.00 10.97 -5.56
C SER A 194 4.89 11.07 -7.07
N VAL A 195 5.13 10.00 -7.82
CA VAL A 195 5.05 10.01 -9.30
C VAL A 195 3.72 10.57 -9.83
N PRO A 196 2.53 10.08 -9.42
CA PRO A 196 1.27 10.63 -9.91
C PRO A 196 1.08 12.11 -9.52
N ILE A 197 1.53 12.51 -8.34
CA ILE A 197 1.45 13.91 -7.88
C ILE A 197 2.33 14.81 -8.76
N VAL A 198 3.58 14.41 -9.02
CA VAL A 198 4.51 15.16 -9.86
C VAL A 198 3.99 15.25 -11.30
N LEU A 199 3.47 14.15 -11.86
CA LEU A 199 2.91 14.15 -13.21
C LEU A 199 1.70 15.08 -13.32
N PHE A 200 0.82 15.08 -12.31
CA PHE A 200 -0.30 16.03 -12.24
C PHE A 200 0.17 17.48 -12.21
N LEU A 201 1.20 17.80 -11.43
CA LEU A 201 1.76 19.15 -11.35
C LEU A 201 2.40 19.58 -12.68
N LEU A 202 3.13 18.67 -13.34
CA LEU A 202 3.68 18.91 -14.68
C LEU A 202 2.55 19.15 -15.71
N SER A 203 1.52 18.29 -15.70
CA SER A 203 0.36 18.43 -16.58
C SER A 203 -0.31 19.79 -16.38
N THR A 204 -0.57 20.17 -15.13
CA THR A 204 -1.18 21.46 -14.78
C THR A 204 -0.35 22.65 -15.26
N HIS A 205 0.99 22.56 -15.13
CA HIS A 205 1.90 23.59 -15.61
C HIS A 205 1.84 23.74 -17.13
N TYR A 206 1.89 22.63 -17.87
CA TYR A 206 1.88 22.65 -19.34
C TYR A 206 0.49 22.83 -19.96
N THR A 207 -0.58 22.66 -19.19
CA THR A 207 -1.94 23.07 -19.58
C THR A 207 -2.25 24.51 -19.17
N HIS A 208 -1.22 25.29 -18.82
CA HIS A 208 -1.33 26.71 -18.48
C HIS A 208 -2.35 27.02 -17.37
N TYR A 209 -2.52 26.10 -16.41
CA TYR A 209 -3.49 26.24 -15.32
C TYR A 209 -4.95 26.46 -15.80
N ASP A 210 -5.28 26.03 -17.02
CA ASP A 210 -6.65 26.01 -17.51
C ASP A 210 -7.54 25.18 -16.60
N PHE A 211 -8.72 25.72 -16.28
CA PHE A 211 -9.60 25.14 -15.28
C PHE A 211 -10.19 23.78 -15.69
N THR A 212 -10.47 23.60 -16.97
CA THR A 212 -11.03 22.34 -17.50
C THR A 212 -9.99 21.23 -17.40
N TYR A 213 -8.80 21.47 -17.94
CA TYR A 213 -7.71 20.48 -17.89
C TYR A 213 -7.27 20.22 -16.45
N PHE A 214 -7.21 21.25 -15.61
CA PHE A 214 -6.91 21.10 -14.18
C PHE A 214 -7.92 20.16 -13.51
N THR A 215 -9.21 20.40 -13.69
CA THR A 215 -10.26 19.61 -13.03
C THR A 215 -10.18 18.15 -13.43
N ILE A 216 -10.02 17.86 -14.73
CA ILE A 216 -9.91 16.49 -15.23
C ILE A 216 -8.65 15.80 -14.65
N ASN A 217 -7.50 16.47 -14.73
CA ASN A 217 -6.24 15.92 -14.23
C ASN A 217 -6.25 15.73 -12.70
N PHE A 218 -6.93 16.63 -11.98
CA PHE A 218 -7.07 16.58 -10.54
C PHE A 218 -7.96 15.42 -10.09
N LEU A 219 -9.10 15.21 -10.73
CA LEU A 219 -9.97 14.06 -10.43
C LEU A 219 -9.25 12.74 -10.70
N ALA A 220 -8.48 12.65 -11.80
CA ALA A 220 -7.68 11.49 -12.12
C ALA A 220 -6.61 11.19 -11.05
N VAL A 221 -5.88 12.22 -10.57
CA VAL A 221 -4.87 12.02 -9.52
C VAL A 221 -5.49 11.66 -8.18
N LEU A 222 -6.66 12.23 -7.83
CA LEU A 222 -7.39 11.88 -6.61
C LEU A 222 -7.79 10.40 -6.59
N ALA A 223 -8.31 9.88 -7.70
CA ALA A 223 -8.69 8.47 -7.81
C ALA A 223 -7.53 7.50 -7.52
N VAL A 224 -6.29 7.92 -7.77
CA VAL A 224 -5.07 7.13 -7.61
C VAL A 224 -4.36 7.39 -6.29
N VAL A 225 -4.41 8.62 -5.77
CA VAL A 225 -3.70 9.03 -4.55
C VAL A 225 -4.51 8.70 -3.30
N VAL A 226 -5.83 8.92 -3.31
CA VAL A 226 -6.68 8.67 -2.13
C VAL A 226 -6.55 7.22 -1.64
N PRO A 227 -6.65 6.17 -2.48
CA PRO A 227 -6.50 4.79 -2.02
C PRO A 227 -5.08 4.43 -1.55
N LYS A 228 -4.07 5.28 -1.85
CA LYS A 228 -2.70 5.09 -1.36
C LYS A 228 -2.48 5.61 0.05
N LEU A 229 -3.35 6.50 0.54
CA LEU A 229 -3.21 7.10 1.86
C LEU A 229 -3.45 6.05 2.97
N PRO A 230 -2.74 6.13 4.11
CA PRO A 230 -2.96 5.21 5.22
C PRO A 230 -4.40 5.20 5.75
N SER A 231 -5.09 6.35 5.69
CA SER A 231 -6.49 6.48 6.09
C SER A 231 -7.45 5.70 5.20
N SER A 232 -7.03 5.32 3.98
CA SER A 232 -7.82 4.55 3.02
C SER A 232 -7.36 3.10 2.91
N HIS A 233 -6.53 2.64 3.85
CA HIS A 233 -6.13 1.25 3.91
C HIS A 233 -7.36 0.35 4.06
N ARG A 234 -7.48 -0.69 3.21
CA ARG A 234 -8.59 -1.66 3.21
C ARG A 234 -9.99 -1.07 2.98
N MET A 235 -10.06 0.18 2.55
CA MET A 235 -11.31 0.78 2.10
C MET A 235 -11.64 0.27 0.69
N ARG A 236 -12.88 -0.17 0.51
CA ARG A 236 -13.43 -0.68 -0.76
C ARG A 236 -14.67 0.11 -1.14
N VAL A 237 -14.77 0.52 -2.40
CA VAL A 237 -15.96 1.18 -2.92
C VAL A 237 -16.95 0.10 -3.37
N GLY A 238 -18.05 -0.05 -2.63
CA GLY A 238 -19.06 -1.09 -2.79
C GLY A 238 -20.12 -0.78 -3.87
N LEU A 239 -19.77 -0.09 -4.95
CA LEU A 239 -20.74 0.26 -6.00
C LEU A 239 -21.31 -0.98 -6.72
N PHE A 240 -20.66 -2.15 -6.60
CA PHE A 240 -21.09 -3.43 -7.20
C PHE A 240 -20.96 -4.64 -6.27
N SER A 241 -20.64 -4.45 -4.98
CA SER A 241 -20.66 -5.56 -4.03
C SER A 241 -22.11 -5.87 -3.70
N GLY A 242 -22.65 -6.93 -4.30
CA GLY A 242 -23.88 -7.57 -3.81
C GLY A 242 -23.77 -7.77 -2.30
N ALA A 243 -24.90 -7.65 -1.61
CA ALA A 243 -24.97 -7.85 -0.16
C ALA A 243 -24.16 -9.10 0.22
N PRO A 244 -23.35 -9.08 1.30
CA PRO A 244 -22.60 -10.24 1.70
C PRO A 244 -23.59 -11.40 1.87
N GLU A 245 -23.51 -12.38 0.98
CA GLU A 245 -24.09 -13.69 1.24
C GLU A 245 -23.22 -14.28 2.32
N ASP A 246 -23.83 -14.53 3.47
CA ASP A 246 -23.23 -15.25 4.59
C ASP A 246 -22.68 -16.59 4.05
N ARG A 247 -21.35 -16.66 3.86
CA ARG A 247 -20.60 -17.89 3.58
C ARG A 247 -19.91 -18.36 4.85
#